data_AF-A0A328TWL0-F1
#
_entry.id   AF-A0A328TWL0-F1
#
_cell.length_a   1.000
_cell.length_b   1.000
_cell.length_c   1.000
_cell.angle_alpha   90.00
_cell.angle_beta   90.00
_cell.angle_gamma   90.00
#
_symmetry.space_group_name_H-M   'P 1'
#
loop_
_entity.id
_entity.type
_entity.pdbx_description
1 polymer ?
#
loop_
_entity_poly.entity_id
_entity_poly.type
_entity_poly.pdbx_seq_one_letter_code
_entity_poly.pdbx_strand_id
1 'polypeptide(L)' 'MRPLSDTHLIEVYHEARAMRLSAEFIALIESAIEQRGLSANDEQKSLA' A
#
# COMPACT_ATOMS: atom_id res chain seq x y z
N MET A 1 -0.69 -18.86 -3.46
CA MET A 1 -0.73 -17.39 -3.60
C MET A 1 0.69 -16.89 -3.55
N ARG A 2 1.17 -16.20 -4.60
CA ARG A 2 2.51 -15.60 -4.56
C ARG A 2 2.50 -14.51 -3.47
N PRO A 3 3.55 -14.40 -2.63
CA PRO A 3 3.64 -13.30 -1.69
C PRO A 3 3.56 -11.98 -2.46
N LEU A 4 2.71 -11.06 -2.01
CA LEU A 4 2.66 -9.70 -2.55
C LEU A 4 4.05 -9.10 -2.46
N SER A 5 4.60 -8.68 -3.60
CA SER A 5 5.80 -7.84 -3.61
C SER A 5 5.44 -6.48 -3.04
N ASP A 6 6.45 -5.77 -2.55
CA ASP A 6 6.25 -4.46 -1.92
C ASP A 6 5.61 -3.46 -2.89
N THR A 7 6.01 -3.48 -4.16
CA THR A 7 5.36 -2.70 -5.24
C THR A 7 3.86 -3.01 -5.35
N HIS A 8 3.50 -4.29 -5.34
CA HIS A 8 2.11 -4.68 -5.51
C HIS A 8 1.25 -4.34 -4.27
N LEU A 9 1.84 -4.37 -3.08
CA LEU A 9 1.15 -3.95 -1.85
C LEU A 9 0.79 -2.45 -1.88
N ILE A 10 1.69 -1.61 -2.40
CA ILE A 10 1.44 -0.18 -2.59
C ILE A 10 0.38 0.06 -3.68
N GLU A 11 0.46 -0.63 -4.82
CA GLU A 11 -0.56 -0.54 -5.88
C GLU A 11 -1.96 -0.86 -5.34
N VAL A 12 -2.11 -1.98 -4.62
CA VAL A 12 -3.38 -2.40 -4.02
C VAL A 12 -3.89 -1.37 -3.00
N TYR A 13 -3.01 -0.71 -2.24
CA TYR A 13 -3.39 0.37 -1.32
C TYR A 13 -4.02 1.56 -2.06
N HIS A 14 -3.36 2.04 -3.13
CA HIS A 14 -3.87 3.17 -3.90
C HIS A 14 -5.17 2.82 -4.61
N GLU A 15 -5.27 1.62 -5.19
CA GLU A 15 -6.48 1.15 -5.86
C GLU A 15 -7.63 0.97 -4.86
N ALA A 16 -7.39 0.38 -3.70
CA ALA A 16 -8.38 0.24 -2.63
C ALA A 16 -8.94 1.58 -2.17
N ARG A 17 -8.08 2.61 -2.05
CA ARG A 17 -8.48 3.98 -1.72
C ARG A 17 -9.27 4.64 -2.85
N ALA A 18 -8.85 4.47 -4.10
CA ALA A 18 -9.53 5.01 -5.27
C ALA A 18 -10.94 4.40 -5.45
N MET A 19 -11.07 3.10 -5.20
CA MET A 19 -12.34 2.37 -5.24
C MET A 19 -13.23 2.61 -4.01
N ARG A 20 -12.75 3.38 -3.01
CA ARG A 20 -13.45 3.62 -1.73
C ARG A 20 -13.89 2.31 -1.06
N LEU A 21 -12.98 1.34 -1.02
CA LEU A 21 -13.20 0.10 -0.28
C LEU A 21 -13.36 0.39 1.23
N SER A 22 -13.78 -0.64 1.98
CA SER A 22 -14.03 -0.48 3.41
C SER A 22 -12.78 0.05 4.13
N ALA A 23 -13.02 0.91 5.12
CA ALA A 23 -11.95 1.44 5.96
C ALA A 23 -11.16 0.32 6.67
N GLU A 24 -11.84 -0.78 7.02
CA GLU A 24 -11.20 -1.96 7.61
C GLU A 24 -10.21 -2.62 6.64
N PHE A 25 -10.55 -2.72 5.35
CA PHE A 25 -9.65 -3.28 4.34
C PHE A 25 -8.44 -2.37 4.10
N ILE A 26 -8.66 -1.05 4.04
CA ILE A 26 -7.58 -0.08 3.88
C ILE A 26 -6.62 -0.15 5.08
N ALA A 27 -7.14 -0.22 6.31
CA ALA A 27 -6.34 -0.32 7.53
C ALA A 27 -5.50 -1.60 7.60
N LEU A 28 -5.99 -2.72 7.05
CA LEU A 28 -5.22 -3.96 6.94
C LEU A 28 -4.01 -3.80 6.00
N ILE A 29 -4.18 -3.08 4.89
CA ILE A 29 -3.09 -2.80 3.96
C ILE A 29 -2.09 -1.83 4.58
N GLU A 30 -2.55 -0.78 5.26
CA GLU A 30 -1.68 0.17 5.99
C GLU A 30 -0.83 -0.55 7.03
N SER A 31 -1.43 -1.44 7.82
CA SER A 31 -0.70 -2.26 8.80
C SER A 31 0.36 -3.15 8.14
N ALA A 32 0.06 -3.73 6.98
CA ALA A 32 1.01 -4.56 6.23
C ALA A 32 2.16 -3.74 5.63
N ILE A 33 1.88 -2.51 5.18
CA ILE A 33 2.87 -1.54 4.68
C ILE A 33 3.82 -1.13 5.82
N GLU A 34 3.28 -0.77 6.98
CA GLU A 34 4.06 -0.40 8.18
C GLU A 34 4.95 -1.56 8.67
N GLN A 35 4.41 -2.78 8.72
CA GLN A 35 5.16 -3.97 9.14
C GLN A 35 6.38 -4.26 8.25
N ARG A 36 6.33 -3.85 6.99
CA ARG A 36 7.43 -4.01 6.02
C ARG A 36 8.36 -2.80 5.97
N GLY A 37 8.07 -1.74 6.72
CA GLY A 37 8.83 -0.48 6.68
C GLY A 37 8.69 0.27 5.35
N LEU A 38 7.61 0.01 4.61
CA LEU A 38 7.31 0.67 3.34
C LEU A 38 6.61 2.01 3.62
N SER A 39 6.87 3.03 2.80
CA SER A 39 6.09 4.27 2.86
C SER A 39 5.00 4.24 1.79
N ALA A 40 3.74 4.35 2.22
CA ALA A 40 2.60 4.52 1.31
C ALA A 40 2.63 5.85 0.50
N ASN A 41 3.61 6.71 0.78
CA ASN A 41 3.87 7.99 0.13
C ASN A 41 5.14 7.98 -0.75
N ASP A 42 5.74 6.83 -1.05
CA ASP A 42 7.01 6.76 -1.83
C ASP A 42 6.83 7.08 -3.34
N GLU A 43 5.84 7.90 -3.70
CA GLU A 43 5.72 8.51 -5.03
C GLU A 43 6.69 9.70 -5.21
N GLN A 44 7.31 10.22 -4.13
CA GLN A 44 8.17 11.42 -4.18
C GLN A 44 9.70 11.17 -4.18
N LYS A 45 10.21 9.95 -4.09
CA LYS A 45 11.67 9.73 -3.91
C LYS A 45 12.50 9.48 -5.19
N SER A 46 11.91 9.69 -6.38
CA SER A 46 12.64 9.64 -7.67
C SER A 46 13.05 11.02 -8.20
N LEU A 47 12.96 12.08 -7.38
CA LEU A 47 13.38 13.45 -7.73
C LEU A 47 14.24 14.06 -6.59
N ALA A 48 15.46 13.57 -6.42
CA ALA A 48 16.52 14.26 -5.67
C ALA A 48 17.89 13.92 -6.25
#